data_AF-A0A8H5HMD8-F1
#
_entry.id   AF-A0A8H5HMD8-F1
#
_cell.length_a   1.000
_cell.length_b   1.000
_cell.length_c   1.000
_cell.angle_alpha   90.00
_cell.angle_beta   90.00
_cell.angle_gamma   90.00
#
_symmetry.space_group_name_H-M   'P 1'
#
loop_
_entity.id
_entity.type
_entity.pdbx_description
1 polymer ?
#
loop_
_entity_poly.entity_id
_entity_poly.type
_entity_poly.pdbx_seq_one_letter_code
_entity_poly.pdbx_strand_id
1 'polypeptide(L)'
;MDQPDSHNLQLEREGCEISSSNLLQTVSTRKDVEFSQTPIGRRMESKRTSSQILTQTSSSSEVQISFKKLPSSTSSKSSTLLSTTPNPEQGPSRNVSPSSMTLSTPRVNDMQVEQSLRALNQRSQRKERLLIESDSGQESGSEYDRDDGNTRKRKRKIDERRLPWYRKEMLARAFCNPLIAKTRETLELFGRDPLKVKQLIGFALSAPSGFPSSEWDNIIRGNAIDLDVVLSSLHHVSAPKEIRGRIGQVEISLGHSEPTRKVETSGQWISAWNTACKAIRFAFEHREEELREYSKYIEGLFSSRVVSSHNNVILFDKAVRAHVGGGQRILLTETNKFAWLFSAILMPEGIYYKRNSSKRPSGSGGAKFASTCNRFNSTRGCTKSKSECRWRHACRKCGSIGHGGHTCAEAI
;
A
#
# COMPACT_ATOMS: atom_id res chain seq x y z
N MET A 1 33.72 -58.63 57.09
CA MET A 1 32.34 -58.21 57.35
C MET A 1 31.94 -57.28 56.23
N ASP A 2 31.10 -57.81 55.34
CA ASP A 2 29.87 -57.18 54.86
C ASP A 2 29.97 -55.96 53.91
N GLN A 3 29.90 -56.30 52.62
CA GLN A 3 29.03 -55.64 51.62
C GLN A 3 27.53 -55.73 52.08
N PRO A 4 26.55 -54.95 51.56
CA PRO A 4 26.39 -54.71 50.11
C PRO A 4 25.77 -53.37 49.61
N ASP A 5 26.08 -53.08 48.33
CA ASP A 5 25.22 -52.76 47.18
C ASP A 5 24.04 -51.74 47.20
N SER A 6 24.11 -50.84 46.20
CA SER A 6 23.08 -50.52 45.19
C SER A 6 21.75 -49.82 45.52
N HIS A 7 21.54 -48.66 44.89
CA HIS A 7 20.36 -48.28 44.06
C HIS A 7 20.75 -46.99 43.28
N ASN A 8 20.95 -47.00 41.95
CA ASN A 8 19.99 -47.14 40.84
C ASN A 8 19.07 -45.90 40.62
N LEU A 9 19.32 -45.16 39.54
CA LEU A 9 18.30 -44.39 38.80
C LEU A 9 18.82 -44.05 37.38
N GLN A 10 18.33 -44.76 36.37
CA GLN A 10 18.43 -44.34 34.96
C GLN A 10 17.23 -43.44 34.61
N LEU A 11 17.38 -42.56 33.61
CA LEU A 11 16.29 -41.74 33.08
C LEU A 11 16.35 -41.78 31.55
N GLU A 12 15.20 -42.04 30.94
CA GLU A 12 15.11 -42.60 29.60
C GLU A 12 15.20 -41.55 28.47
N ARG A 13 15.55 -42.02 27.27
CA ARG A 13 15.38 -41.27 26.02
C ARG A 13 14.52 -42.10 25.08
N GLU A 14 13.24 -41.76 24.98
CA GLU A 14 12.40 -42.31 23.91
C GLU A 14 12.78 -41.66 22.57
N GLY A 15 13.11 -42.50 21.59
CA GLY A 15 13.25 -42.11 20.19
C GLY A 15 12.04 -42.60 19.40
N CYS A 16 11.45 -41.74 18.56
CA CYS A 16 10.33 -42.11 17.70
C CYS A 16 10.80 -42.26 16.25
N GLU A 17 11.22 -43.48 15.89
CA GLU A 17 11.31 -43.91 14.48
C GLU A 17 10.04 -44.69 14.12
N ILE A 18 9.39 -44.34 13.01
CA ILE A 18 8.41 -45.21 12.34
C ILE A 18 8.72 -45.18 10.85
N SER A 19 8.90 -46.36 10.26
CA SER A 19 9.28 -46.54 8.85
C SER A 19 8.25 -47.34 8.07
N SER A 20 7.81 -46.76 6.94
CA SER A 20 7.53 -47.41 5.65
C SER A 20 6.49 -48.54 5.49
N SER A 21 5.81 -48.51 4.33
CA SER A 21 5.14 -49.63 3.61
C SER A 21 3.74 -50.02 4.13
N ASN A 22 2.66 -50.14 3.33
CA ASN A 22 2.48 -50.95 2.12
C ASN A 22 1.09 -50.76 1.46
N LEU A 23 1.03 -50.89 0.11
CA LEU A 23 -0.09 -51.42 -0.73
C LEU A 23 -1.49 -50.72 -0.65
N LEU A 24 -2.39 -50.80 -1.66
CA LEU A 24 -2.40 -51.55 -2.94
C LEU A 24 -3.06 -50.73 -4.08
N GLN A 25 -2.92 -51.22 -5.31
CA GLN A 25 -3.43 -50.67 -6.58
C GLN A 25 -4.96 -50.78 -6.72
N THR A 26 -5.55 -49.96 -7.59
CA THR A 26 -6.55 -50.41 -8.59
C THR A 26 -6.32 -49.71 -9.92
N VAL A 27 -6.80 -50.32 -11.02
CA VAL A 27 -6.61 -49.85 -12.41
C VAL A 27 -7.97 -49.63 -13.06
N SER A 28 -8.11 -48.58 -13.87
CA SER A 28 -9.15 -48.51 -14.90
C SER A 28 -8.66 -47.73 -16.13
N THR A 29 -9.36 -47.85 -17.26
CA THR A 29 -8.73 -47.84 -18.59
C THR A 29 -9.28 -46.81 -19.58
N ARG A 30 -8.40 -46.45 -20.53
CA ARG A 30 -8.65 -45.99 -21.92
C ARG A 30 -10.05 -45.48 -22.30
N LYS A 31 -10.04 -44.36 -23.04
CA LYS A 31 -10.47 -44.42 -24.45
C LYS A 31 -9.73 -43.43 -25.33
N ASP A 32 -9.09 -43.97 -26.35
CA ASP A 32 -8.40 -43.24 -27.41
C ASP A 32 -9.44 -42.77 -28.46
N VAL A 33 -9.24 -41.58 -29.05
CA VAL A 33 -9.93 -41.13 -30.27
C VAL A 33 -8.89 -40.44 -31.16
N GLU A 34 -8.66 -41.00 -32.34
CA GLU A 34 -7.59 -40.57 -33.23
C GLU A 34 -8.16 -40.03 -34.56
N PHE A 35 -7.40 -39.09 -35.14
CA PHE A 35 -7.36 -38.71 -36.55
C PHE A 35 -8.64 -38.51 -37.38
N SER A 36 -8.77 -37.29 -37.91
CA SER A 36 -8.80 -37.14 -39.38
C SER A 36 -8.19 -35.80 -39.82
N GLN A 37 -7.39 -35.84 -40.88
CA GLN A 37 -6.93 -34.68 -41.65
C GLN A 37 -7.34 -34.89 -43.10
N THR A 38 -7.76 -33.83 -43.80
CA THR A 38 -7.71 -33.69 -45.29
C THR A 38 -8.15 -32.25 -45.66
N PRO A 39 -7.77 -31.70 -46.84
CA PRO A 39 -7.48 -30.27 -46.95
C PRO A 39 -8.14 -29.53 -48.15
N ILE A 40 -7.64 -28.31 -48.44
CA ILE A 40 -7.82 -27.52 -49.68
C ILE A 40 -9.14 -26.73 -49.79
N GLY A 41 -9.14 -25.57 -49.12
CA GLY A 41 -9.23 -24.23 -49.72
C GLY A 41 -10.33 -23.85 -50.73
N ARG A 42 -10.93 -22.65 -50.51
CA ARG A 42 -11.25 -21.71 -51.60
C ARG A 42 -11.27 -20.24 -51.14
N ARG A 43 -11.05 -19.37 -52.14
CA ARG A 43 -11.14 -17.90 -52.12
C ARG A 43 -12.62 -17.45 -52.23
N MET A 44 -12.85 -16.14 -52.07
CA MET A 44 -14.12 -15.38 -52.15
C MET A 44 -14.79 -15.14 -50.79
N GLU A 45 -15.48 -14.02 -50.51
CA GLU A 45 -15.43 -12.64 -51.04
C GLU A 45 -16.21 -11.74 -50.05
N SER A 46 -16.18 -10.41 -50.21
CA SER A 46 -16.89 -9.48 -49.31
C SER A 46 -18.42 -9.61 -49.41
N LYS A 47 -19.10 -9.60 -48.25
CA LYS A 47 -20.51 -9.18 -48.16
C LYS A 47 -20.81 -8.55 -46.79
N ARG A 48 -21.46 -7.39 -46.83
CA ARG A 48 -22.11 -6.77 -45.66
C ARG A 48 -23.39 -7.54 -45.33
N THR A 49 -23.65 -7.78 -44.05
CA THR A 49 -25.00 -8.06 -43.54
C THR A 49 -25.19 -7.40 -42.18
N SER A 50 -26.32 -6.73 -42.00
CA SER A 50 -26.69 -6.07 -40.75
C SER A 50 -27.48 -7.03 -39.87
N SER A 51 -27.11 -7.12 -38.59
CA SER A 51 -27.96 -7.65 -37.51
C SER A 51 -28.02 -6.57 -36.44
N GLN A 52 -29.12 -5.82 -36.38
CA GLN A 52 -30.32 -6.15 -35.60
C GLN A 52 -30.01 -6.31 -34.11
N ILE A 53 -30.43 -5.31 -33.34
CA ILE A 53 -30.35 -5.27 -31.89
C ILE A 53 -31.44 -6.19 -31.34
N LEU A 54 -31.05 -7.25 -30.63
CA LEU A 54 -31.98 -8.03 -29.81
C LEU A 54 -31.82 -7.62 -28.34
N THR A 55 -32.79 -6.86 -27.82
CA THR A 55 -32.87 -6.56 -26.39
C THR A 55 -33.41 -7.76 -25.63
N GLN A 56 -32.55 -8.48 -24.92
CA GLN A 56 -32.98 -9.48 -23.93
C GLN A 56 -32.97 -8.87 -22.52
N THR A 57 -34.17 -8.75 -21.94
CA THR A 57 -34.38 -8.38 -20.54
C THR A 57 -34.25 -9.62 -19.66
N SER A 58 -33.06 -9.88 -19.11
CA SER A 58 -32.86 -10.91 -18.10
C SER A 58 -33.31 -10.41 -16.72
N SER A 59 -34.21 -11.16 -16.08
CA SER A 59 -34.83 -10.81 -14.80
C SER A 59 -33.88 -10.97 -13.61
N SER A 60 -33.84 -9.99 -12.72
CA SER A 60 -33.18 -10.11 -11.41
C SER A 60 -33.92 -11.10 -10.52
N SER A 61 -33.22 -12.14 -10.05
CA SER A 61 -33.67 -12.99 -8.95
C SER A 61 -33.10 -12.46 -7.64
N GLU A 62 -33.90 -11.75 -6.84
CA GLU A 62 -33.48 -11.26 -5.53
C GLU A 62 -33.37 -12.41 -4.52
N VAL A 63 -32.17 -12.66 -3.99
CA VAL A 63 -31.97 -13.56 -2.86
C VAL A 63 -32.09 -12.77 -1.56
N GLN A 64 -33.30 -12.75 -0.98
CA GLN A 64 -33.53 -12.11 0.32
C GLN A 64 -32.90 -12.91 1.47
N ILE A 65 -31.80 -12.40 2.04
CA ILE A 65 -31.18 -12.97 3.24
C ILE A 65 -31.88 -12.41 4.49
N SER A 66 -32.83 -13.18 5.03
CA SER A 66 -33.54 -12.84 6.27
C SER A 66 -32.65 -12.96 7.51
N PHE A 67 -32.27 -11.82 8.10
CA PHE A 67 -31.64 -11.78 9.42
C PHE A 67 -32.65 -12.04 10.53
N LYS A 68 -32.54 -13.21 11.19
CA LYS A 68 -33.35 -13.53 12.38
C LYS A 68 -32.96 -12.63 13.55
N LYS A 69 -33.94 -11.85 14.03
CA LYS A 69 -33.83 -10.97 15.21
C LYS A 69 -34.02 -11.79 16.48
N LEU A 70 -32.99 -11.87 17.33
CA LEU A 70 -33.09 -12.46 18.68
C LEU A 70 -33.49 -11.39 19.71
N PRO A 71 -34.17 -11.77 20.82
CA PRO A 71 -34.89 -10.83 21.67
C PRO A 71 -34.04 -10.18 22.77
N SER A 72 -34.42 -8.96 23.14
CA SER A 72 -34.01 -8.28 24.37
C SER A 72 -34.73 -8.84 25.60
N SER A 73 -34.00 -9.13 26.67
CA SER A 73 -34.56 -9.37 28.01
C SER A 73 -34.55 -8.07 28.85
N THR A 74 -35.46 -7.96 29.83
CA THR A 74 -35.71 -6.71 30.58
C THR A 74 -36.12 -6.94 32.03
N SER A 75 -35.81 -5.96 32.90
CA SER A 75 -36.23 -5.86 34.32
C SER A 75 -35.49 -6.79 35.30
N SER A 76 -35.39 -6.54 36.62
CA SER A 76 -35.99 -5.52 37.51
C SER A 76 -34.95 -5.04 38.58
N LYS A 77 -34.96 -3.77 39.05
CA LYS A 77 -35.50 -3.22 40.35
C LYS A 77 -34.98 -3.93 41.62
N SER A 78 -34.65 -3.31 42.77
CA SER A 78 -34.73 -1.93 43.32
C SER A 78 -33.40 -1.62 44.10
N SER A 79 -33.06 -0.47 44.71
CA SER A 79 -33.73 0.43 45.68
C SER A 79 -32.92 1.75 45.80
N THR A 80 -33.44 2.97 45.98
CA THR A 80 -34.24 3.51 47.12
C THR A 80 -33.38 3.56 48.40
N LEU A 81 -32.87 4.67 48.95
CA LEU A 81 -32.97 6.16 48.75
C LEU A 81 -31.56 6.81 49.01
N LEU A 82 -31.26 8.11 49.25
CA LEU A 82 -31.97 9.41 49.51
C LEU A 82 -31.02 10.59 49.09
N SER A 83 -31.24 11.84 49.52
CA SER A 83 -30.33 13.00 49.35
C SER A 83 -30.61 14.14 50.34
N THR A 84 -29.60 14.62 51.10
CA THR A 84 -29.68 15.88 51.87
C THR A 84 -28.29 16.52 52.06
N THR A 85 -28.19 17.84 51.96
CA THR A 85 -27.13 18.68 52.56
C THR A 85 -27.81 19.82 53.33
N PRO A 86 -27.19 20.37 54.39
CA PRO A 86 -26.46 21.63 54.19
C PRO A 86 -25.17 21.78 55.04
N ASN A 87 -24.57 22.97 54.93
CA ASN A 87 -23.32 23.49 55.49
C ASN A 87 -23.58 24.31 56.79
N PRO A 88 -22.61 25.02 57.42
CA PRO A 88 -21.23 24.72 57.84
C PRO A 88 -21.06 24.77 59.39
N GLU A 89 -19.85 24.57 59.95
CA GLU A 89 -19.16 25.58 60.82
C GLU A 89 -17.81 25.13 61.44
N GLN A 90 -16.89 26.10 61.59
CA GLN A 90 -15.76 26.22 62.53
C GLN A 90 -14.60 25.18 62.56
N GLY A 91 -13.42 25.63 63.03
CA GLY A 91 -12.14 24.90 63.07
C GLY A 91 -11.75 24.37 64.47
N PRO A 92 -10.45 24.19 64.83
CA PRO A 92 -9.28 24.95 64.36
C PRO A 92 -8.06 24.11 63.88
N SER A 93 -6.99 24.82 63.50
CA SER A 93 -5.75 24.28 62.90
C SER A 93 -4.91 23.37 63.81
N ARG A 94 -4.23 22.38 63.20
CA ARG A 94 -2.93 21.87 63.67
C ARG A 94 -1.95 21.73 62.49
N ASN A 95 -0.78 22.37 62.61
CA ASN A 95 0.32 22.20 61.67
C ASN A 95 0.98 20.82 61.88
N VAL A 96 1.17 20.07 60.80
CA VAL A 96 2.12 18.94 60.74
C VAL A 96 2.84 19.02 59.40
N SER A 97 4.18 19.08 59.44
CA SER A 97 5.02 19.19 58.25
C SER A 97 5.05 17.89 57.44
N PRO A 98 5.10 17.94 56.09
CA PRO A 98 5.23 16.74 55.27
C PRO A 98 6.67 16.20 55.32
N SER A 99 6.88 15.10 56.05
CA SER A 99 8.15 14.35 56.00
C SER A 99 8.36 13.71 54.63
N SER A 100 9.52 13.95 54.02
CA SER A 100 9.85 13.46 52.67
C SER A 100 10.04 11.93 52.63
N MET A 101 9.15 11.23 51.93
CA MET A 101 9.29 9.81 51.59
C MET A 101 10.09 9.64 50.29
N THR A 102 11.42 9.59 50.40
CA THR A 102 12.31 9.30 49.27
C THR A 102 12.30 7.80 48.94
N LEU A 103 11.75 7.40 47.78
CA LEU A 103 11.92 6.04 47.27
C LEU A 103 13.38 5.82 46.85
N SER A 104 14.08 4.93 47.54
CA SER A 104 15.43 4.49 47.18
C SER A 104 15.42 3.64 45.91
N THR A 105 15.63 4.28 44.75
CA THR A 105 15.93 3.56 43.50
C THR A 105 17.20 2.73 43.67
N PRO A 106 17.24 1.45 43.24
CA PRO A 106 18.45 0.64 43.33
C PRO A 106 19.55 1.25 42.43
N ARG A 107 20.70 1.57 43.02
CA ARG A 107 21.91 1.93 42.27
C ARG A 107 22.40 0.71 41.50
N VAL A 108 21.99 0.59 40.25
CA VAL A 108 22.74 -0.19 39.26
C VAL A 108 24.12 0.49 39.14
N ASN A 109 25.20 -0.27 39.23
CA ASN A 109 26.53 0.31 39.08
C ASN A 109 26.73 0.78 37.62
N ASP A 110 26.75 2.09 37.38
CA ASP A 110 27.00 2.67 36.05
C ASP A 110 28.27 2.11 35.42
N MET A 111 29.29 1.82 36.23
CA MET A 111 30.54 1.18 35.82
C MET A 111 30.33 -0.22 35.19
N GLN A 112 29.35 -1.01 35.63
CA GLN A 112 29.03 -2.32 35.01
C GLN A 112 28.27 -2.13 33.69
N VAL A 113 27.42 -1.11 33.59
CA VAL A 113 26.74 -0.74 32.33
C VAL A 113 27.77 -0.27 31.31
N GLU A 114 28.71 0.58 31.72
CA GLU A 114 29.77 1.10 30.84
C GLU A 114 30.74 0.00 30.40
N GLN A 115 31.15 -0.90 31.30
CA GLN A 115 31.93 -2.09 30.94
C GLN A 115 31.20 -2.97 29.92
N SER A 116 29.88 -3.17 30.08
CA SER A 116 29.05 -3.94 29.15
C SER A 116 28.99 -3.29 27.77
N LEU A 117 28.82 -1.96 27.71
CA LEU A 117 28.83 -1.19 26.46
C LEU A 117 30.21 -1.22 25.77
N ARG A 118 31.30 -1.08 26.53
CA ARG A 118 32.68 -1.22 26.02
C ARG A 118 32.92 -2.62 25.44
N ALA A 119 32.46 -3.68 26.11
CA ALA A 119 32.58 -5.06 25.63
C ALA A 119 31.78 -5.34 24.33
N LEU A 120 30.58 -4.76 24.20
CA LEU A 120 29.78 -4.85 22.98
C LEU A 120 30.46 -4.12 21.80
N ASN A 121 31.03 -2.93 22.04
CA ASN A 121 31.78 -2.18 21.03
C ASN A 121 33.02 -2.97 20.56
N GLN A 122 33.80 -3.54 21.49
CA GLN A 122 34.95 -4.40 21.15
C GLN A 122 34.54 -5.65 20.35
N ARG A 123 33.41 -6.30 20.67
CA ARG A 123 32.88 -7.41 19.86
C ARG A 123 32.49 -6.97 18.44
N SER A 124 31.91 -5.78 18.29
CA SER A 124 31.58 -5.20 16.99
C SER A 124 32.84 -4.96 16.14
N GLN A 125 33.85 -4.27 16.69
CA GLN A 125 35.10 -3.98 16.01
C GLN A 125 35.90 -5.24 15.63
N ARG A 126 35.93 -6.26 16.51
CA ARG A 126 36.57 -7.55 16.19
C ARG A 126 35.85 -8.28 15.03
N LYS A 127 34.52 -8.14 14.92
CA LYS A 127 33.75 -8.71 13.81
C LYS A 127 33.96 -7.93 12.50
N GLU A 128 34.09 -6.61 12.55
CA GLU A 128 34.46 -5.79 11.38
C GLU A 128 35.86 -6.15 10.86
N ARG A 129 36.86 -6.33 11.74
CA ARG A 129 38.22 -6.73 11.33
C ARG A 129 38.26 -8.08 10.61
N LEU A 130 37.63 -9.13 11.18
CA LEU A 130 37.65 -10.48 10.61
C LEU A 130 36.98 -10.55 9.22
N LEU A 131 35.98 -9.70 8.95
CA LEU A 131 35.34 -9.61 7.65
C LEU A 131 36.23 -8.93 6.58
N ILE A 132 37.08 -7.99 6.99
CA ILE A 132 38.05 -7.33 6.08
C ILE A 132 39.20 -8.29 5.71
N GLU A 133 39.64 -9.09 6.69
CA GLU A 133 40.80 -10.00 6.57
C GLU A 133 40.50 -11.27 5.75
N SER A 134 39.20 -11.58 5.55
CA SER A 134 38.73 -12.77 4.82
C SER A 134 38.50 -12.54 3.31
N ASP A 135 38.52 -11.28 2.83
CA ASP A 135 38.08 -10.87 1.49
C ASP A 135 39.25 -10.49 0.54
N SER A 136 40.44 -11.01 0.83
CA SER A 136 41.70 -10.80 0.09
C SER A 136 42.23 -12.06 -0.62
N GLY A 137 41.37 -13.05 -0.86
CA GLY A 137 41.73 -14.33 -1.48
C GLY A 137 41.69 -14.34 -3.02
N GLN A 138 42.88 -14.36 -3.64
CA GLN A 138 43.17 -14.93 -4.97
C GLN A 138 42.23 -14.59 -6.15
N GLU A 139 42.47 -13.46 -6.84
CA GLU A 139 42.24 -13.39 -8.29
C GLU A 139 43.54 -13.74 -9.04
N SER A 140 43.68 -15.00 -9.46
CA SER A 140 44.78 -15.46 -10.33
C SER A 140 44.22 -16.00 -11.64
N GLY A 141 43.82 -15.09 -12.54
CA GLY A 141 43.26 -15.44 -13.86
C GLY A 141 44.35 -15.52 -14.93
N SER A 142 44.54 -16.70 -15.53
CA SER A 142 45.52 -16.91 -16.61
C SER A 142 45.10 -16.27 -17.93
N GLU A 143 45.94 -15.38 -18.46
CA GLU A 143 45.69 -14.61 -19.70
C GLU A 143 46.14 -15.37 -20.96
N TYR A 144 45.40 -16.40 -21.37
CA TYR A 144 45.55 -17.02 -22.69
C TYR A 144 44.21 -17.55 -23.23
N ASP A 145 43.56 -16.82 -24.13
CA ASP A 145 42.93 -17.43 -25.31
C ASP A 145 42.74 -16.42 -26.46
N ARG A 146 42.53 -16.92 -27.69
CA ARG A 146 42.56 -16.10 -28.92
C ARG A 146 41.17 -15.77 -29.50
N ASP A 147 41.12 -14.57 -30.06
CA ASP A 147 40.35 -14.15 -31.25
C ASP A 147 39.15 -14.99 -31.74
N ASP A 148 37.94 -14.47 -31.52
CA ASP A 148 36.83 -14.56 -32.49
C ASP A 148 35.94 -13.31 -32.43
N GLY A 149 36.11 -12.42 -33.41
CA GLY A 149 35.04 -11.87 -34.27
C GLY A 149 33.88 -11.04 -33.69
N ASN A 150 33.34 -11.33 -32.51
CA ASN A 150 32.03 -10.84 -32.06
C ASN A 150 32.09 -10.14 -30.69
N THR A 151 32.87 -9.07 -30.61
CA THR A 151 33.08 -8.29 -29.37
C THR A 151 31.89 -7.40 -29.01
N ARG A 152 30.75 -8.02 -28.68
CA ARG A 152 29.70 -7.41 -27.84
C ARG A 152 30.33 -6.96 -26.52
N LYS A 153 30.76 -5.69 -26.46
CA LYS A 153 31.56 -5.11 -25.37
C LYS A 153 30.98 -5.50 -24.01
N ARG A 154 31.59 -6.50 -23.35
CA ARG A 154 31.22 -6.93 -22.00
C ARG A 154 31.22 -5.69 -21.12
N LYS A 155 30.04 -5.30 -20.62
CA LYS A 155 29.91 -4.15 -19.72
C LYS A 155 30.86 -4.40 -18.54
N ARG A 156 31.90 -3.58 -18.39
CA ARG A 156 32.84 -3.68 -17.28
C ARG A 156 32.03 -3.65 -15.99
N LYS A 157 32.13 -4.70 -15.16
CA LYS A 157 31.50 -4.70 -13.84
C LYS A 157 32.03 -3.48 -13.08
N ILE A 158 31.13 -2.75 -12.43
CA ILE A 158 31.53 -1.67 -11.53
C ILE A 158 32.06 -2.36 -10.27
N ASP A 159 33.27 -1.99 -9.86
CA ASP A 159 33.81 -2.38 -8.56
C ASP A 159 32.99 -1.70 -7.45
N GLU A 160 32.16 -2.47 -6.75
CA GLU A 160 31.33 -1.97 -5.65
C GLU A 160 32.19 -1.34 -4.54
N ARG A 161 33.41 -1.84 -4.28
CA ARG A 161 34.30 -1.35 -3.21
C ARG A 161 34.70 0.12 -3.41
N ARG A 162 34.66 0.61 -4.65
CA ARG A 162 34.98 2.01 -5.04
C ARG A 162 33.78 2.96 -5.02
N LEU A 163 32.57 2.49 -4.71
CA LEU A 163 31.40 3.36 -4.59
C LEU A 163 31.47 4.18 -3.28
N PRO A 164 31.19 5.51 -3.28
CA PRO A 164 31.33 6.36 -2.09
C PRO A 164 30.50 5.92 -0.87
N TRP A 165 29.44 5.14 -1.08
CA TRP A 165 28.57 4.58 -0.04
C TRP A 165 28.92 3.15 0.39
N TYR A 166 29.93 2.50 -0.21
CA TYR A 166 30.20 1.07 -0.04
C TYR A 166 30.31 0.63 1.43
N ARG A 167 31.16 1.29 2.24
CA ARG A 167 31.33 0.91 3.66
C ARG A 167 30.03 1.06 4.47
N LYS A 168 29.21 2.08 4.17
CA LYS A 168 27.90 2.29 4.81
C LYS A 168 26.89 1.23 4.39
N GLU A 169 26.89 0.87 3.11
CA GLU A 169 26.05 -0.17 2.51
C GLU A 169 26.43 -1.58 3.02
N MET A 170 27.72 -1.88 3.13
CA MET A 170 28.24 -3.13 3.71
C MET A 170 27.79 -3.31 5.17
N LEU A 171 27.92 -2.27 6.01
CA LEU A 171 27.43 -2.29 7.39
C LEU A 171 25.90 -2.40 7.43
N ALA A 172 25.17 -1.70 6.55
CA ALA A 172 23.72 -1.81 6.46
C ALA A 172 23.26 -3.23 6.07
N ARG A 173 23.93 -3.89 5.12
CA ARG A 173 23.70 -5.31 4.77
C ARG A 173 23.97 -6.22 5.99
N ALA A 174 25.08 -6.02 6.70
CA ALA A 174 25.48 -6.86 7.84
C ALA A 174 24.53 -6.79 9.07
N PHE A 175 23.73 -5.73 9.20
CA PHE A 175 22.77 -5.54 10.28
C PHE A 175 21.30 -5.43 9.82
N CYS A 176 20.99 -5.76 8.55
CA CYS A 176 19.60 -5.73 8.07
C CYS A 176 18.76 -6.92 8.56
N ASN A 177 17.44 -6.75 8.55
CA ASN A 177 16.49 -7.83 8.83
C ASN A 177 16.66 -8.95 7.77
N PRO A 178 16.69 -10.25 8.15
CA PRO A 178 16.81 -11.36 7.19
C PRO A 178 15.77 -11.36 6.06
N LEU A 179 14.56 -10.83 6.29
CA LEU A 179 13.54 -10.68 5.24
C LEU A 179 13.93 -9.61 4.20
N ILE A 180 14.61 -8.54 4.62
CA ILE A 180 15.17 -7.53 3.72
C ILE A 180 16.32 -8.14 2.92
N ALA A 181 17.20 -8.93 3.56
CA ALA A 181 18.30 -9.62 2.87
C ALA A 181 17.78 -10.54 1.75
N LYS A 182 16.82 -11.43 2.05
CA LYS A 182 16.18 -12.30 1.04
C LYS A 182 15.52 -11.50 -0.08
N THR A 183 14.75 -10.47 0.27
CA THR A 183 14.08 -9.59 -0.71
C THR A 183 15.07 -8.95 -1.69
N ARG A 184 16.24 -8.54 -1.19
CA ARG A 184 17.32 -7.99 -2.02
C ARG A 184 17.96 -9.05 -2.90
N GLU A 185 18.28 -10.23 -2.38
CA GLU A 185 18.85 -11.34 -3.15
C GLU A 185 17.94 -11.72 -4.33
N THR A 186 16.63 -11.83 -4.09
CA THR A 186 15.61 -12.04 -5.14
C THR A 186 15.60 -10.93 -6.18
N LEU A 187 15.70 -9.65 -5.77
CA LEU A 187 15.77 -8.51 -6.69
C LEU A 187 17.10 -8.42 -7.45
N GLU A 188 18.22 -8.82 -6.84
CA GLU A 188 19.54 -8.90 -7.47
C GLU A 188 19.64 -10.08 -8.46
N LEU A 189 18.83 -11.12 -8.28
CA LEU A 189 18.57 -12.16 -9.29
C LEU A 189 17.70 -11.61 -10.43
N PHE A 190 16.57 -10.96 -10.10
CA PHE A 190 15.64 -10.39 -11.09
C PHE A 190 16.25 -9.29 -11.96
N GLY A 191 17.13 -8.46 -11.39
CA GLY A 191 17.81 -7.37 -12.09
C GLY A 191 18.82 -7.83 -13.16
N ARG A 192 19.17 -9.12 -13.22
CA ARG A 192 20.09 -9.67 -14.23
C ARG A 192 19.45 -9.70 -15.62
N ASP A 193 18.20 -10.15 -15.69
CA ASP A 193 17.37 -10.09 -16.90
C ASP A 193 15.88 -9.99 -16.52
N PRO A 194 15.36 -8.76 -16.31
CA PRO A 194 13.97 -8.56 -15.91
C PRO A 194 12.98 -8.94 -17.01
N LEU A 195 13.40 -8.94 -18.29
CA LEU A 195 12.54 -9.36 -19.40
C LEU A 195 12.39 -10.88 -19.41
N LYS A 196 13.48 -11.63 -19.18
CA LYS A 196 13.40 -13.08 -19.07
C LYS A 196 12.63 -13.52 -17.83
N VAL A 197 12.80 -12.85 -16.68
CA VAL A 197 11.99 -13.12 -15.48
C VAL A 197 10.50 -12.87 -15.77
N LYS A 198 10.14 -11.75 -16.39
CA LYS A 198 8.75 -11.48 -16.80
C LYS A 198 8.19 -12.55 -17.73
N GLN A 199 8.98 -13.04 -18.68
CA GLN A 199 8.60 -14.14 -19.57
C GLN A 199 8.35 -15.44 -18.79
N LEU A 200 9.23 -15.79 -17.85
CA LEU A 200 9.09 -16.99 -17.02
C LEU A 200 7.86 -16.92 -16.10
N ILE A 201 7.57 -15.76 -15.51
CA ILE A 201 6.33 -15.53 -14.74
C ILE A 201 5.10 -15.73 -15.63
N GLY A 202 5.14 -15.24 -16.88
CA GLY A 202 4.07 -15.45 -17.87
C GLY A 202 3.87 -16.90 -18.32
N PHE A 203 4.79 -17.81 -18.01
CA PHE A 203 4.68 -19.25 -18.26
C PHE A 203 4.40 -20.08 -16.99
N ALA A 204 4.41 -19.47 -15.80
CA ALA A 204 4.25 -20.19 -14.55
C ALA A 204 2.77 -20.46 -14.22
N LEU A 205 2.39 -21.74 -14.15
CA LEU A 205 1.02 -22.17 -13.85
C LEU A 205 0.50 -21.74 -12.47
N SER A 206 1.41 -21.43 -11.53
CA SER A 206 1.12 -20.95 -10.18
C SER A 206 1.11 -19.42 -10.04
N ALA A 207 1.39 -18.66 -11.11
CA ALA A 207 1.27 -17.21 -11.10
C ALA A 207 -0.22 -16.78 -11.08
N PRO A 208 -0.59 -15.69 -10.36
CA PRO A 208 -1.97 -15.22 -10.33
C PRO A 208 -2.43 -14.72 -11.70
N SER A 209 -3.47 -15.38 -12.24
CA SER A 209 -4.11 -14.98 -13.50
C SER A 209 -4.77 -13.59 -13.38
N GLY A 210 -4.77 -12.83 -14.48
CA GLY A 210 -5.32 -11.48 -14.53
C GLY A 210 -4.48 -10.39 -13.85
N PHE A 211 -3.31 -10.72 -13.30
CA PHE A 211 -2.41 -9.70 -12.73
C PHE A 211 -1.78 -8.83 -13.84
N PRO A 212 -1.83 -7.49 -13.74
CA PRO A 212 -1.46 -6.61 -14.84
C PRO A 212 0.04 -6.59 -15.15
N SER A 213 0.36 -6.55 -16.45
CA SER A 213 1.73 -6.66 -16.97
C SER A 213 2.67 -5.53 -16.51
N SER A 214 2.16 -4.31 -16.28
CA SER A 214 2.94 -3.20 -15.70
C SER A 214 3.31 -3.44 -14.24
N GLU A 215 2.42 -4.06 -13.47
CA GLU A 215 2.64 -4.28 -12.05
C GLU A 215 3.59 -5.45 -11.80
N TRP A 216 3.68 -6.40 -12.74
CA TRP A 216 4.82 -7.32 -12.80
C TRP A 216 6.16 -6.60 -13.01
N ASP A 217 6.24 -5.56 -13.87
CA ASP A 217 7.47 -4.76 -13.99
C ASP A 217 7.80 -4.05 -12.66
N ASN A 218 6.79 -3.56 -11.94
CA ASN A 218 6.99 -2.94 -10.63
C ASN A 218 7.49 -3.96 -9.59
N ILE A 219 6.89 -5.16 -9.51
CA ILE A 219 7.35 -6.25 -8.63
C ILE A 219 8.80 -6.64 -8.95
N ILE A 220 9.13 -6.89 -10.23
CA ILE A 220 10.46 -7.30 -10.70
C ILE A 220 11.54 -6.25 -10.40
N ARG A 221 11.18 -4.96 -10.40
CA ARG A 221 12.08 -3.84 -10.10
C ARG A 221 12.14 -3.48 -8.60
N GLY A 222 11.23 -4.02 -7.79
CA GLY A 222 11.05 -3.63 -6.40
C GLY A 222 10.52 -2.19 -6.24
N ASN A 223 9.64 -1.78 -7.15
CA ASN A 223 8.84 -0.57 -7.04
C ASN A 223 7.55 -0.86 -6.23
N ALA A 224 6.84 0.21 -5.84
CA ALA A 224 5.48 0.08 -5.34
C ALA A 224 4.50 -0.28 -6.48
N ILE A 225 3.56 -1.19 -6.20
CA ILE A 225 2.45 -1.55 -7.09
C ILE A 225 1.38 -0.44 -7.05
N ASP A 226 0.78 -0.10 -8.19
CA ASP A 226 -0.42 0.76 -8.19
C ASP A 226 -1.72 -0.06 -8.12
N LEU A 227 -2.43 0.07 -6.99
CA LEU A 227 -3.70 -0.59 -6.75
C LEU A 227 -4.83 -0.04 -7.63
N ASP A 228 -4.70 1.16 -8.21
CA ASP A 228 -5.65 1.67 -9.21
C ASP A 228 -5.58 0.82 -10.49
N VAL A 229 -4.37 0.36 -10.88
CA VAL A 229 -4.15 -0.51 -12.04
C VAL A 229 -4.61 -1.94 -11.75
N VAL A 230 -4.31 -2.48 -10.56
CA VAL A 230 -4.80 -3.81 -10.13
C VAL A 230 -6.32 -3.84 -9.99
N LEU A 231 -6.94 -2.79 -9.43
CA LEU A 231 -8.40 -2.68 -9.38
C LEU A 231 -9.03 -2.61 -10.77
N SER A 232 -8.35 -1.95 -11.72
CA SER A 232 -8.81 -1.91 -13.11
C SER A 232 -8.76 -3.30 -13.74
N SER A 233 -7.65 -4.05 -13.65
CA SER A 233 -7.52 -5.38 -14.26
C SER A 233 -8.57 -6.38 -13.77
N LEU A 234 -8.88 -6.36 -12.47
CA LEU A 234 -9.92 -7.21 -11.85
C LEU A 234 -11.33 -7.06 -12.43
N HIS A 235 -11.62 -5.97 -13.14
CA HIS A 235 -12.95 -5.66 -13.67
C HIS A 235 -13.02 -5.57 -15.20
N HIS A 236 -11.93 -5.90 -15.91
CA HIS A 236 -11.93 -5.95 -17.38
C HIS A 236 -12.48 -7.30 -17.87
N VAL A 237 -13.79 -7.33 -18.17
CA VAL A 237 -14.50 -8.46 -18.80
C VAL A 237 -14.05 -8.69 -20.26
N SER A 238 -13.38 -7.70 -20.86
CA SER A 238 -12.82 -7.76 -22.21
C SER A 238 -11.31 -7.55 -22.16
N ALA A 239 -10.57 -8.16 -23.11
CA ALA A 239 -9.12 -8.01 -23.20
C ALA A 239 -8.69 -6.53 -23.18
N PRO A 240 -7.65 -6.17 -22.41
CA PRO A 240 -7.23 -4.77 -22.27
C PRO A 240 -6.80 -4.20 -23.61
N LYS A 241 -7.43 -3.08 -24.01
CA LYS A 241 -7.20 -2.45 -25.31
C LYS A 241 -5.84 -1.73 -25.30
N GLU A 242 -4.81 -2.38 -25.85
CA GLU A 242 -3.51 -1.75 -26.09
C GLU A 242 -3.67 -0.44 -26.88
N ILE A 243 -3.10 0.65 -26.37
CA ILE A 243 -3.08 1.94 -27.07
C ILE A 243 -1.96 1.90 -28.10
N ARG A 244 -2.26 1.31 -29.27
CA ARG A 244 -1.34 1.27 -30.40
C ARG A 244 -1.50 2.52 -31.25
N GLY A 245 -0.62 3.49 -31.07
CA GLY A 245 -0.47 4.63 -31.96
C GLY A 245 0.39 4.25 -33.17
N ARG A 246 0.13 4.82 -34.35
CA ARG A 246 1.01 4.64 -35.52
C ARG A 246 1.61 5.97 -35.93
N ILE A 247 2.94 6.02 -36.04
CA ILE A 247 3.68 7.19 -36.53
C ILE A 247 4.35 6.79 -37.85
N GLY A 248 3.73 7.21 -38.97
CA GLY A 248 4.13 6.76 -40.30
C GLY A 248 3.96 5.25 -40.44
N GLN A 249 5.06 4.54 -40.71
CA GLN A 249 5.07 3.07 -40.79
C GLN A 249 5.25 2.39 -39.42
N VAL A 250 5.79 3.10 -38.41
CA VAL A 250 6.12 2.53 -37.09
C VAL A 250 4.85 2.44 -36.23
N GLU A 251 4.57 1.24 -35.72
CA GLU A 251 3.53 0.99 -34.73
C GLU A 251 4.15 1.09 -33.32
N ILE A 252 3.62 2.00 -32.50
CA ILE A 252 4.06 2.28 -31.13
C ILE A 252 2.95 1.88 -30.17
N SER A 253 3.11 0.72 -29.53
CA SER A 253 2.27 0.30 -28.42
C SER A 253 2.65 1.07 -27.15
N LEU A 254 1.84 2.06 -26.77
CA LEU A 254 1.90 2.64 -25.43
C LEU A 254 1.30 1.62 -24.47
N GLY A 255 2.15 0.72 -23.95
CA GLY A 255 1.78 -0.40 -23.08
C GLY A 255 1.30 -0.03 -21.67
N HIS A 256 0.83 1.20 -21.48
CA HIS A 256 0.24 1.70 -20.24
C HIS A 256 -1.11 2.34 -20.57
N SER A 257 -2.19 1.55 -20.45
CA SER A 257 -3.53 2.10 -20.31
C SER A 257 -3.65 2.80 -18.96
N GLU A 258 -4.13 4.04 -18.91
CA GLU A 258 -4.46 4.68 -17.63
C GLU A 258 -5.46 3.82 -16.84
N PRO A 259 -5.34 3.74 -15.50
CA PRO A 259 -6.25 2.94 -14.68
C PRO A 259 -7.68 3.46 -14.84
N THR A 260 -8.54 2.62 -15.44
CA THR A 260 -9.95 2.92 -15.74
C THR A 260 -10.79 3.06 -14.46
N ARG A 261 -10.31 2.52 -13.34
CA ARG A 261 -10.92 2.65 -12.01
C ARG A 261 -9.87 3.14 -11.01
N LYS A 262 -10.31 3.90 -10.01
CA LYS A 262 -9.50 4.29 -8.85
C LYS A 262 -10.04 3.62 -7.60
N VAL A 263 -9.16 3.37 -6.63
CA VAL A 263 -9.53 2.87 -5.31
C VAL A 263 -10.15 4.02 -4.50
N GLU A 264 -11.45 3.96 -4.26
CA GLU A 264 -12.22 4.95 -3.49
C GLU A 264 -12.86 4.37 -2.23
N THR A 265 -12.99 3.04 -2.13
CA THR A 265 -13.60 2.34 -0.98
C THR A 265 -12.68 1.29 -0.37
N SER A 266 -12.92 0.95 0.90
CA SER A 266 -12.21 -0.13 1.60
C SER A 266 -12.40 -1.49 0.91
N GLY A 267 -13.60 -1.80 0.41
CA GLY A 267 -13.85 -3.05 -0.33
C GLY A 267 -13.07 -3.15 -1.65
N GLN A 268 -12.95 -2.04 -2.37
CA GLN A 268 -12.09 -1.95 -3.56
C GLN A 268 -10.60 -2.11 -3.18
N TRP A 269 -10.17 -1.46 -2.10
CA TRP A 269 -8.81 -1.60 -1.58
C TRP A 269 -8.50 -3.05 -1.21
N ILE A 270 -9.35 -3.71 -0.43
CA ILE A 270 -9.20 -5.13 -0.04
C ILE A 270 -9.11 -6.03 -1.28
N SER A 271 -9.94 -5.79 -2.31
CA SER A 271 -9.94 -6.59 -3.54
C SER A 271 -8.64 -6.44 -4.34
N ALA A 272 -8.16 -5.21 -4.49
CA ALA A 272 -6.91 -4.91 -5.20
C ALA A 272 -5.68 -5.37 -4.38
N TRP A 273 -5.67 -5.13 -3.08
CA TRP A 273 -4.57 -5.50 -2.18
C TRP A 273 -4.42 -7.01 -2.05
N ASN A 274 -5.51 -7.77 -1.85
CA ASN A 274 -5.44 -9.24 -1.85
C ASN A 274 -4.91 -9.82 -3.18
N THR A 275 -5.15 -9.12 -4.29
CA THR A 275 -4.64 -9.50 -5.61
C THR A 275 -3.16 -9.17 -5.76
N ALA A 276 -2.72 -8.00 -5.25
CA ALA A 276 -1.30 -7.66 -5.13
C ALA A 276 -0.55 -8.63 -4.19
N CYS A 277 -1.09 -8.98 -3.03
CA CYS A 277 -0.48 -9.93 -2.10
C CYS A 277 -0.23 -11.31 -2.72
N LYS A 278 -1.14 -11.82 -3.57
CA LYS A 278 -0.92 -13.07 -4.33
C LYS A 278 0.29 -12.95 -5.26
N ALA A 279 0.44 -11.82 -5.96
CA ALA A 279 1.56 -11.59 -6.88
C ALA A 279 2.88 -11.34 -6.15
N ILE A 280 2.87 -10.57 -5.06
CA ILE A 280 4.06 -10.35 -4.21
C ILE A 280 4.49 -11.67 -3.56
N ARG A 281 3.58 -12.46 -2.97
CA ARG A 281 3.91 -13.77 -2.37
C ARG A 281 4.47 -14.75 -3.39
N PHE A 282 3.96 -14.75 -4.63
CA PHE A 282 4.49 -15.58 -5.71
C PHE A 282 5.93 -15.18 -6.10
N ALA A 283 6.28 -13.89 -6.03
CA ALA A 283 7.64 -13.41 -6.32
C ALA A 283 8.59 -13.41 -5.10
N PHE A 284 8.04 -13.32 -3.89
CA PHE A 284 8.75 -13.14 -2.61
C PHE A 284 8.02 -13.92 -1.49
N GLU A 285 8.11 -15.25 -1.53
CA GLU A 285 7.41 -16.16 -0.60
C GLU A 285 7.61 -15.79 0.87
N HIS A 286 8.83 -15.41 1.26
CA HIS A 286 9.20 -15.01 2.62
C HIS A 286 8.51 -13.72 3.13
N ARG A 287 7.75 -12.99 2.30
CA ARG A 287 7.01 -11.79 2.70
C ARG A 287 5.54 -12.04 3.08
N GLU A 288 5.06 -13.29 3.07
CA GLU A 288 3.64 -13.59 3.36
C GLU A 288 3.16 -13.02 4.71
N GLU A 289 3.91 -13.20 5.79
CA GLU A 289 3.51 -12.69 7.11
C GLU A 289 3.48 -11.16 7.14
N GLU A 290 4.50 -10.51 6.57
CA GLU A 290 4.63 -9.06 6.49
C GLU A 290 3.43 -8.42 5.77
N LEU A 291 3.02 -9.02 4.64
CA LEU A 291 1.83 -8.62 3.88
C LEU A 291 0.56 -8.84 4.70
N ARG A 292 0.46 -9.97 5.42
CA ARG A 292 -0.70 -10.34 6.24
C ARG A 292 -0.90 -9.44 7.45
N GLU A 293 0.19 -9.04 8.11
CA GLU A 293 0.17 -8.06 9.20
C GLU A 293 -0.18 -6.66 8.68
N TYR A 294 0.38 -6.25 7.54
CA TYR A 294 0.05 -4.95 6.93
C TYR A 294 -1.40 -4.86 6.46
N SER A 295 -1.99 -5.93 5.91
CA SER A 295 -3.44 -5.99 5.61
C SER A 295 -4.27 -5.67 6.85
N LYS A 296 -4.04 -6.38 7.96
CA LYS A 296 -4.75 -6.16 9.24
C LYS A 296 -4.58 -4.73 9.75
N TYR A 297 -3.39 -4.15 9.62
CA TYR A 297 -3.12 -2.78 10.02
C TYR A 297 -3.97 -1.77 9.24
N ILE A 298 -3.96 -1.83 7.89
CA ILE A 298 -4.74 -0.90 7.06
C ILE A 298 -6.26 -1.16 7.17
N GLU A 299 -6.70 -2.41 7.29
CA GLU A 299 -8.10 -2.76 7.59
C GLU A 299 -8.56 -2.20 8.94
N GLY A 300 -7.70 -2.21 9.95
CA GLY A 300 -7.90 -1.53 11.23
C GLY A 300 -8.00 -0.01 11.09
N LEU A 301 -7.25 0.61 10.18
CA LEU A 301 -7.37 2.04 9.87
C LEU A 301 -8.67 2.39 9.15
N PHE A 302 -9.22 1.51 8.30
CA PHE A 302 -10.58 1.71 7.78
C PHE A 302 -11.62 1.54 8.89
N SER A 303 -11.52 0.48 9.70
CA SER A 303 -12.51 0.14 10.74
C SER A 303 -12.58 1.16 11.89
N SER A 304 -11.48 1.87 12.17
CA SER A 304 -11.38 2.89 13.22
C SER A 304 -11.66 4.32 12.74
N ARG A 305 -12.04 4.52 11.47
CA ARG A 305 -12.24 5.84 10.86
C ARG A 305 -13.63 5.96 10.22
N VAL A 306 -14.11 7.19 10.10
CA VAL A 306 -15.39 7.46 9.43
C VAL A 306 -15.24 7.30 7.91
N VAL A 307 -16.27 6.75 7.25
CA VAL A 307 -16.25 6.43 5.80
C VAL A 307 -15.82 7.61 4.93
N SER A 308 -16.21 8.84 5.29
CA SER A 308 -15.77 10.05 4.59
C SER A 308 -14.24 10.22 4.57
N SER A 309 -13.54 9.81 5.62
CA SER A 309 -12.08 9.90 5.74
C SER A 309 -11.31 8.71 5.13
N HIS A 310 -11.99 7.71 4.55
CA HIS A 310 -11.33 6.55 3.91
C HIS A 310 -10.36 6.96 2.80
N ASN A 311 -10.63 8.05 2.07
CA ASN A 311 -9.72 8.60 1.07
C ASN A 311 -8.33 8.97 1.64
N ASN A 312 -8.25 9.35 2.91
CA ASN A 312 -6.97 9.65 3.57
C ASN A 312 -6.26 8.36 3.99
N VAL A 313 -7.00 7.28 4.29
CA VAL A 313 -6.42 5.93 4.55
C VAL A 313 -5.83 5.36 3.25
N ILE A 314 -6.53 5.49 2.12
CA ILE A 314 -6.05 5.07 0.79
C ILE A 314 -4.82 5.90 0.37
N LEU A 315 -4.83 7.21 0.63
CA LEU A 315 -3.67 8.08 0.36
C LEU A 315 -2.47 7.73 1.26
N PHE A 316 -2.69 7.43 2.54
CA PHE A 316 -1.67 6.97 3.47
C PHE A 316 -1.07 5.64 3.03
N ASP A 317 -1.88 4.65 2.69
CA ASP A 317 -1.43 3.36 2.15
C ASP A 317 -0.59 3.54 0.86
N LYS A 318 -1.05 4.35 -0.10
CA LYS A 318 -0.32 4.64 -1.34
C LYS A 318 1.03 5.32 -1.06
N ALA A 319 1.09 6.20 -0.05
CA ALA A 319 2.34 6.84 0.39
C ALA A 319 3.29 5.87 1.15
N VAL A 320 2.77 5.00 2.02
CA VAL A 320 3.56 4.00 2.75
C VAL A 320 4.16 2.99 1.78
N ARG A 321 3.36 2.46 0.85
CA ARG A 321 3.85 1.53 -0.18
C ARG A 321 4.86 2.20 -1.12
N ALA A 322 4.70 3.49 -1.45
CA ALA A 322 5.71 4.25 -2.19
C ALA A 322 7.02 4.47 -1.40
N HIS A 323 6.95 4.62 -0.07
CA HIS A 323 8.11 4.79 0.79
C HIS A 323 8.88 3.48 1.06
N VAL A 324 8.16 2.36 1.22
CA VAL A 324 8.71 1.02 1.44
C VAL A 324 9.18 0.36 0.14
N GLY A 325 8.49 0.64 -0.97
CA GLY A 325 8.76 0.05 -2.28
C GLY A 325 8.67 -1.48 -2.26
N GLY A 326 9.67 -2.12 -2.85
CA GLY A 326 9.82 -3.57 -2.87
C GLY A 326 10.26 -4.20 -1.55
N GLY A 327 10.49 -3.42 -0.48
CA GLY A 327 10.94 -3.94 0.83
C GLY A 327 12.47 -4.01 1.00
N GLN A 328 13.25 -3.32 0.17
CA GLN A 328 14.72 -3.42 0.12
C GLN A 328 15.45 -2.73 1.29
N ARG A 329 14.73 -2.01 2.17
CA ARG A 329 15.31 -1.14 3.22
C ARG A 329 14.47 -1.04 4.50
N ILE A 330 13.16 -1.23 4.38
CA ILE A 330 12.14 -1.09 5.43
C ILE A 330 11.11 -2.18 5.12
N LEU A 331 10.47 -2.77 6.14
CA LEU A 331 9.32 -3.66 5.96
C LEU A 331 8.00 -2.90 6.22
N LEU A 332 6.91 -3.35 5.60
CA LEU A 332 5.56 -2.82 5.82
C LEU A 332 5.09 -2.94 7.28
N THR A 333 5.70 -3.83 8.07
CA THR A 333 5.44 -4.01 9.50
C THR A 333 6.21 -3.02 10.39
N GLU A 334 7.26 -2.36 9.89
CA GLU A 334 8.04 -1.35 10.63
C GLU A 334 7.32 0.01 10.64
N THR A 335 6.09 0.03 11.19
CA THR A 335 5.18 1.20 11.22
C THR A 335 5.79 2.45 11.83
N ASN A 336 6.76 2.31 12.74
CA ASN A 336 7.51 3.42 13.32
C ASN A 336 8.37 4.19 12.28
N LYS A 337 8.84 3.56 11.21
CA LYS A 337 9.63 4.21 10.15
C LYS A 337 8.81 5.21 9.34
N PHE A 338 7.50 4.97 9.21
CA PHE A 338 6.57 5.78 8.44
C PHE A 338 5.46 6.43 9.30
N ALA A 339 5.63 6.50 10.62
CA ALA A 339 4.73 7.22 11.52
C ALA A 339 4.56 8.71 11.13
N TRP A 340 5.57 9.32 10.50
CA TRP A 340 5.49 10.68 9.96
C TRP A 340 4.45 10.82 8.82
N LEU A 341 4.23 9.78 8.00
CA LEU A 341 3.15 9.77 7.01
C LEU A 341 1.77 9.69 7.67
N PHE A 342 1.65 8.96 8.78
CA PHE A 342 0.42 8.89 9.56
C PHE A 342 0.07 10.28 10.12
N SER A 343 1.04 10.97 10.73
CA SER A 343 0.88 12.36 11.18
C SER A 343 0.56 13.32 10.03
N ALA A 344 1.21 13.20 8.88
CA ALA A 344 1.03 14.13 7.76
C ALA A 344 -0.31 13.95 7.01
N ILE A 345 -0.91 12.75 7.01
CA ILE A 345 -2.09 12.40 6.19
C ILE A 345 -3.35 12.11 7.02
N LEU A 346 -3.21 11.48 8.18
CA LEU A 346 -4.33 10.94 8.97
C LEU A 346 -4.67 11.73 10.26
N MET A 347 -3.78 12.60 10.72
CA MET A 347 -4.06 13.50 11.86
C MET A 347 -4.65 14.83 11.36
N PRO A 348 -5.61 15.46 12.09
CA PRO A 348 -6.27 16.69 11.63
C PRO A 348 -5.34 17.88 11.35
N GLU A 349 -4.15 17.87 11.96
CA GLU A 349 -3.09 18.88 11.86
C GLU A 349 -2.13 18.61 10.67
N GLY A 350 -2.28 17.48 9.99
CA GLY A 350 -1.40 17.04 8.91
C GLY A 350 -1.55 17.83 7.62
N ILE A 351 -0.44 18.16 6.96
CA ILE A 351 -0.40 18.96 5.72
C ILE A 351 -1.18 18.34 4.54
N TYR A 352 -1.42 17.02 4.55
CA TYR A 352 -2.22 16.30 3.55
C TYR A 352 -3.59 15.87 4.08
N TYR A 353 -3.95 16.25 5.32
CA TYR A 353 -5.24 15.95 5.89
C TYR A 353 -6.34 16.71 5.15
N LYS A 354 -6.93 16.06 4.16
CA LYS A 354 -8.20 16.48 3.59
C LYS A 354 -9.25 16.21 4.66
N ARG A 355 -9.53 17.24 5.49
CA ARG A 355 -10.80 17.29 6.19
C ARG A 355 -11.86 17.14 5.12
N ASN A 356 -12.67 16.09 5.19
CA ASN A 356 -13.88 16.02 4.40
C ASN A 356 -14.83 17.10 4.91
N SER A 357 -14.64 18.31 4.38
CA SER A 357 -15.76 19.15 4.03
C SER A 357 -16.66 18.32 3.11
N SER A 358 -17.63 17.66 3.75
CA SER A 358 -19.02 17.80 3.31
C SER A 358 -19.20 19.20 2.74
N LYS A 359 -19.88 19.32 1.59
CA LYS A 359 -20.04 20.60 0.91
C LYS A 359 -20.80 21.57 1.82
N ARG A 360 -20.08 22.28 2.70
CA ARG A 360 -20.44 23.62 3.14
C ARG A 360 -20.74 24.33 1.82
N PRO A 361 -22.00 24.69 1.53
CA PRO A 361 -22.32 25.38 0.29
C PRO A 361 -21.37 26.57 0.26
N SER A 362 -20.64 26.72 -0.85
CA SER A 362 -19.50 27.62 -0.92
C SER A 362 -19.94 29.00 -0.42
N GLY A 363 -19.47 29.37 0.77
CA GLY A 363 -19.58 30.73 1.32
C GLY A 363 -18.58 31.67 0.64
N SER A 364 -17.61 31.10 -0.10
CA SER A 364 -16.95 31.73 -1.24
C SER A 364 -17.85 31.86 -2.48
N GLY A 365 -19.15 31.58 -2.34
CA GLY A 365 -20.24 32.45 -2.76
C GLY A 365 -20.20 33.82 -2.07
N GLY A 366 -19.01 34.42 -1.97
CA GLY A 366 -18.87 35.83 -2.28
C GLY A 366 -19.50 35.96 -3.66
N ALA A 367 -20.70 36.52 -3.69
CA ALA A 367 -21.48 36.59 -4.90
C ALA A 367 -20.59 37.19 -5.99
N LYS A 368 -20.62 36.60 -7.20
CA LYS A 368 -20.30 37.38 -8.39
C LYS A 368 -21.29 38.53 -8.37
N PHE A 369 -20.91 39.67 -7.78
CA PHE A 369 -21.75 40.85 -7.63
C PHE A 369 -22.37 41.10 -8.99
N ALA A 370 -23.66 40.81 -9.12
CA ALA A 370 -24.21 40.45 -10.41
C ALA A 370 -23.91 41.58 -11.39
N SER A 371 -23.02 41.30 -12.38
CA SER A 371 -22.09 42.30 -12.90
C SER A 371 -22.81 43.58 -13.31
N THR A 372 -22.30 44.69 -12.78
CA THR A 372 -23.00 45.98 -12.66
C THR A 372 -23.76 46.30 -13.95
N CYS A 373 -25.08 46.43 -13.84
CA CYS A 373 -25.99 46.34 -14.99
C CYS A 373 -25.59 47.34 -16.09
N ASN A 374 -25.08 46.82 -17.22
CA ASN A 374 -24.59 47.64 -18.32
C ASN A 374 -25.71 48.49 -18.94
N ARG A 375 -26.97 48.02 -18.93
CA ARG A 375 -28.13 48.81 -19.37
C ARG A 375 -28.39 49.99 -18.40
N PHE A 376 -28.45 49.73 -17.10
CA PHE A 376 -28.59 50.77 -16.06
C PHE A 376 -27.48 51.84 -16.13
N ASN A 377 -26.28 51.46 -16.57
CA ASN A 377 -25.16 52.38 -16.76
C ASN A 377 -25.13 53.08 -18.12
N SER A 378 -25.92 52.62 -19.10
CA SER A 378 -26.10 53.29 -20.40
C SER A 378 -27.06 54.49 -20.29
N THR A 379 -26.96 55.44 -21.22
CA THR A 379 -27.84 56.62 -21.32
C THR A 379 -29.32 56.29 -21.53
N ARG A 380 -29.67 55.04 -21.88
CA ARG A 380 -31.07 54.56 -22.01
C ARG A 380 -31.62 53.94 -20.72
N GLY A 381 -30.81 53.85 -19.66
CA GLY A 381 -31.18 53.20 -18.40
C GLY A 381 -31.50 51.70 -18.55
N CYS A 382 -32.12 51.14 -17.50
CA CYS A 382 -32.61 49.77 -17.49
C CYS A 382 -34.14 49.77 -17.35
N THR A 383 -34.83 49.07 -18.24
CA THR A 383 -36.31 48.96 -18.24
C THR A 383 -36.86 48.02 -17.18
N LYS A 384 -36.01 47.29 -16.44
CA LYS A 384 -36.41 46.43 -15.31
C LYS A 384 -36.21 47.14 -13.98
N SER A 385 -37.08 46.86 -13.02
CA SER A 385 -36.92 47.33 -11.64
C SER A 385 -35.64 46.79 -10.99
N LYS A 386 -35.22 47.40 -9.88
CA LYS A 386 -34.04 47.02 -9.09
C LYS A 386 -34.12 45.57 -8.57
N SER A 387 -35.33 45.04 -8.39
CA SER A 387 -35.63 43.68 -7.91
C SER A 387 -35.75 42.65 -9.04
N GLU A 388 -36.27 43.03 -10.22
CA GLU A 388 -36.40 42.12 -11.37
C GLU A 388 -35.13 42.02 -12.24
N CYS A 389 -34.20 42.96 -12.09
CA CYS A 389 -32.96 42.91 -12.85
C CYS A 389 -32.02 41.84 -12.29
N ARG A 390 -31.64 40.87 -13.14
CA ARG A 390 -30.61 39.85 -12.84
C ARG A 390 -29.23 40.46 -12.50
N TRP A 391 -29.01 41.74 -12.78
CA TRP A 391 -27.74 42.45 -12.66
C TRP A 391 -27.86 43.64 -11.69
N ARG A 392 -26.86 43.87 -10.84
CA ARG A 392 -26.90 44.90 -9.78
C ARG A 392 -27.03 46.30 -10.39
N HIS A 393 -28.07 47.02 -10.00
CA HIS A 393 -28.21 48.45 -10.28
C HIS A 393 -27.33 49.26 -9.31
N ALA A 394 -26.13 49.57 -9.77
CA ALA A 394 -25.18 50.47 -9.14
C ALA A 394 -24.41 51.22 -10.25
N CYS A 395 -23.75 52.32 -9.91
CA CYS A 395 -22.88 53.04 -10.82
C CYS A 395 -21.61 52.22 -11.11
N ARG A 396 -21.18 52.16 -12.37
CA ARG A 396 -19.95 51.47 -12.79
C ARG A 396 -18.67 52.29 -12.53
N LYS A 397 -18.78 53.60 -12.30
CA LYS A 397 -17.65 54.46 -11.87
C LYS A 397 -17.43 54.34 -10.36
N CYS A 398 -18.29 54.97 -9.56
CA CYS A 398 -18.14 55.10 -8.10
C CYS A 398 -18.68 53.92 -7.26
N GLY A 399 -19.37 52.94 -7.87
CA GLY A 399 -19.97 51.80 -7.15
C GLY A 399 -21.23 52.10 -6.31
N SER A 400 -21.60 53.39 -6.15
CA SER A 400 -22.79 53.82 -5.40
C SER A 400 -24.10 53.30 -6.00
N ILE A 401 -25.15 53.22 -5.17
CA ILE A 401 -26.51 52.84 -5.58
C ILE A 401 -27.35 54.12 -5.70
N GLY A 402 -28.18 54.22 -6.74
CA GLY A 402 -29.14 55.32 -6.93
C GLY A 402 -29.03 56.00 -8.30
N HIS A 403 -27.83 56.09 -8.86
CA HIS A 403 -27.58 56.68 -10.19
C HIS A 403 -26.84 55.69 -11.11
N GLY A 404 -27.01 55.85 -12.43
CA GLY A 404 -26.25 55.13 -13.45
C GLY A 404 -24.98 55.89 -13.85
N GLY A 405 -24.00 55.20 -14.45
CA GLY A 405 -22.70 55.78 -14.84
C GLY A 405 -22.72 56.98 -15.79
N HIS A 406 -23.87 57.29 -16.41
CA HIS A 406 -24.11 58.50 -17.22
C HIS A 406 -24.63 59.70 -16.40
N THR A 407 -25.06 59.48 -15.16
CA THR A 407 -25.53 60.49 -14.18
C THR A 407 -24.60 60.56 -12.95
N CYS A 408 -23.37 60.05 -13.07
CA CYS A 408 -22.39 60.09 -11.99
C CYS A 408 -21.69 61.45 -11.97
N ALA A 409 -21.65 62.12 -10.81
CA ALA A 409 -20.95 63.41 -10.68
C ALA A 409 -19.42 63.28 -10.79
N GLU A 410 -18.87 62.11 -10.43
CA GLU A 410 -17.47 61.71 -10.68
C GLU A 410 -17.26 61.35 -12.17
N ALA A 411 -17.66 62.26 -13.07
CA ALA A 411 -17.55 62.08 -14.51
C ALA A 411 -16.74 63.16 -15.24
N ILE A 412 -16.13 64.06 -14.47
CA ILE A 412 -15.07 64.99 -14.89
C ILE A 412 -13.73 64.24 -14.78
#